data_AF-A0A932CRG3-F1
#
_entry.id   AF-A0A932CRG3-F1
#
_cell.length_a   1.000
_cell.length_b   1.000
_cell.length_c   1.000
_cell.angle_alpha   90.00
_cell.angle_beta   90.00
_cell.angle_gamma   90.00
#
_symmetry.space_group_name_H-M   'P 1'
#
loop_
_entity.id
_entity.type
_entity.pdbx_description
1 polymer ?
#
loop_
_entity_poly.entity_id
_entity_poly.type
_entity_poly.pdbx_seq_one_letter_code
_entity_poly.pdbx_strand_id
1 'polypeptide(L)'
;MERGIPCGTCGVMNELHERLCRACGAPVGGGISLPPASSSMVRAGLVIRHGGLQWRWVLLGTLVTLGICGIAAAATVAVAASATLRGVAEDEGAAESLLVTAGCGFLLGFFLGGVLVGRMSKGRTIVEPGLSAVLAALVLLGLAGVLDRGLTPLLCATPVLALLSLVGAWLGEKWQGAQDPSGS
;
A
#
# COMPACT_ATOMS: atom_id res chain seq x y z
N MET A 1 32.28 -27.48 -1.72
CA MET A 1 31.43 -26.28 -1.52
C MET A 1 30.52 -26.19 -2.73
N GLU A 2 29.26 -26.61 -2.60
CA GLU A 2 28.28 -26.49 -3.69
C GLU A 2 27.93 -25.02 -3.88
N ARG A 3 28.14 -24.50 -5.09
CA ARG A 3 27.80 -23.12 -5.44
C ARG A 3 26.31 -23.08 -5.78
N GLY A 4 25.51 -22.40 -4.96
CA GLY A 4 24.09 -22.19 -5.21
C GLY A 4 23.82 -21.35 -6.47
N ILE A 5 22.57 -21.34 -6.94
CA ILE A 5 22.14 -20.56 -8.10
C ILE A 5 21.54 -19.22 -7.61
N PRO A 6 22.06 -18.05 -8.05
CA PRO A 6 21.44 -16.78 -7.72
C PRO A 6 20.11 -16.64 -8.46
N CYS A 7 19.09 -16.17 -7.75
CA CYS A 7 17.81 -15.86 -8.37
C CYS A 7 17.92 -14.62 -9.26
N GLY A 8 17.60 -14.73 -10.55
CA GLY A 8 17.60 -13.61 -11.49
C GLY A 8 16.55 -12.51 -11.20
N THR A 9 15.62 -12.74 -10.26
CA THR A 9 14.65 -11.71 -9.84
C THR A 9 15.05 -11.00 -8.55
N CYS A 10 15.55 -11.71 -7.54
CA CYS A 10 15.78 -11.13 -6.20
C CYS A 10 17.21 -11.27 -5.66
N GLY A 11 18.12 -11.88 -6.42
CA GLY A 11 19.54 -12.03 -6.06
C GLY A 11 19.84 -13.05 -4.95
N VAL A 12 18.84 -13.60 -4.28
CA VAL A 12 19.04 -14.61 -3.22
C VAL A 12 19.62 -15.89 -3.81
N MET A 13 20.60 -16.48 -3.11
CA MET A 13 21.20 -17.78 -3.45
C MET A 13 20.25 -18.91 -3.08
N ASN A 14 20.00 -19.81 -4.03
CA ASN A 14 19.12 -20.97 -3.92
C ASN A 14 19.94 -22.24 -4.09
N GLU A 15 19.42 -23.34 -3.56
CA GLU A 15 20.06 -24.64 -3.74
C GLU A 15 19.82 -25.17 -5.16
N LEU A 16 20.77 -25.96 -5.70
CA LEU A 16 20.73 -26.43 -7.09
C LEU A 16 19.47 -27.27 -7.42
N HIS A 17 18.80 -27.84 -6.42
CA HIS A 17 17.60 -28.64 -6.57
C HIS A 17 16.30 -27.84 -6.41
N GLU A 18 16.37 -26.59 -5.97
CA GLU A 18 15.20 -25.72 -5.85
C GLU A 18 14.73 -25.31 -7.24
N ARG A 19 13.48 -25.65 -7.60
CA ARG A 19 12.85 -25.19 -8.86
C ARG A 19 12.35 -23.75 -8.78
N LEU A 20 12.13 -23.27 -7.56
CA LEU A 20 11.58 -21.95 -7.24
C LEU A 20 12.46 -21.32 -6.17
N CYS A 21 12.66 -20.01 -6.26
CA CYS A 21 13.51 -19.29 -5.34
C CYS A 21 12.85 -19.28 -3.96
N ARG A 22 13.54 -19.79 -2.94
CA ARG A 22 13.05 -19.82 -1.54
C ARG A 22 12.68 -18.45 -0.99
N ALA A 23 13.25 -17.41 -1.56
CA ALA A 23 12.93 -16.04 -1.24
C ALA A 23 11.70 -15.54 -2.00
N CYS A 24 11.75 -15.46 -3.34
CA CYS A 24 10.75 -14.71 -4.11
C CYS A 24 9.79 -15.57 -4.93
N GLY A 25 9.96 -16.90 -4.92
CA GLY A 25 9.17 -17.84 -5.70
C GLY A 25 9.41 -17.77 -7.22
N ALA A 26 10.41 -17.03 -7.70
CA ALA A 26 10.77 -17.04 -9.13
C ALA A 26 11.43 -18.37 -9.51
N PRO A 27 11.22 -18.90 -10.72
CA PRO A 27 11.94 -20.07 -11.20
C PRO A 27 13.46 -19.83 -11.18
N VAL A 28 14.22 -20.79 -10.66
CA VAL A 28 15.68 -20.76 -10.55
C VAL A 28 16.27 -21.90 -11.37
N GLY A 29 17.12 -21.55 -12.33
CA GLY A 29 17.80 -22.51 -13.21
C GLY A 29 17.06 -22.84 -14.52
N GLY A 30 17.62 -22.39 -15.65
CA GLY A 30 17.50 -23.07 -16.94
C GLY A 30 16.29 -22.75 -17.85
N GLY A 31 16.44 -21.74 -18.72
CA GLY A 31 16.45 -22.03 -20.16
C GLY A 31 15.13 -22.34 -20.90
N ILE A 32 13.98 -21.78 -20.51
CA ILE A 32 12.91 -21.56 -21.48
C ILE A 32 12.84 -20.06 -21.75
N SER A 33 13.47 -19.66 -22.86
CA SER A 33 13.17 -18.42 -23.56
C SER A 33 11.67 -18.43 -23.87
N LEU A 34 10.88 -17.84 -22.97
CA LEU A 34 9.51 -17.46 -23.28
C LEU A 34 9.58 -16.58 -24.55
N PRO A 35 8.73 -16.83 -25.56
CA PRO A 35 8.69 -15.97 -26.74
C PRO A 35 8.45 -14.52 -26.30
N PRO A 36 8.92 -13.51 -27.07
CA PRO A 36 8.72 -12.11 -26.72
C PRO A 36 7.23 -11.85 -26.63
N ALA A 37 6.72 -11.84 -25.39
CA ALA A 37 5.33 -11.64 -25.12
C ALA A 37 5.04 -10.16 -25.38
N SER A 38 4.47 -9.88 -26.54
CA SER A 38 3.82 -8.62 -26.94
C SER A 38 2.60 -8.25 -26.06
N SER A 39 2.56 -8.74 -24.82
CA SER A 39 1.50 -8.58 -23.83
C SER A 39 2.05 -8.10 -22.49
N SER A 40 3.07 -7.23 -22.53
CA SER A 40 3.66 -6.59 -21.35
C SER A 40 2.65 -5.80 -20.50
N MET A 41 1.49 -5.43 -21.07
CA MET A 41 0.46 -4.70 -20.36
C MET A 41 -0.58 -5.60 -19.67
N VAL A 42 -0.88 -6.79 -20.21
CA VAL A 42 -1.89 -7.71 -19.63
C VAL A 42 -1.29 -8.60 -18.55
N ARG A 43 0.00 -8.97 -18.67
CA ARG A 43 0.69 -9.80 -17.67
C ARG A 43 1.25 -9.00 -16.48
N ALA A 44 1.22 -7.67 -16.55
CA ALA A 44 1.55 -6.78 -15.44
C ALA A 44 0.41 -6.66 -14.41
N GLY A 45 -0.81 -7.07 -14.78
CA GLY A 45 -1.93 -7.17 -13.87
C GLY A 45 -2.01 -8.56 -13.25
N LEU A 46 -1.85 -8.66 -11.93
CA LEU A 46 -2.31 -9.80 -11.13
C LEU A 46 -1.59 -11.17 -11.32
N VAL A 47 -0.27 -11.19 -11.51
CA VAL A 47 0.46 -12.42 -11.12
C VAL A 47 0.54 -12.44 -9.59
N ILE A 48 -0.49 -13.00 -8.95
CA ILE A 48 -0.47 -13.38 -7.54
C ILE A 48 0.59 -14.49 -7.43
N ARG A 49 1.83 -14.14 -7.07
CA ARG A 49 2.88 -15.14 -6.81
C ARG A 49 2.48 -15.96 -5.58
N HIS A 50 2.58 -17.29 -5.68
CA HIS A 50 2.33 -18.26 -4.60
C HIS A 50 3.41 -18.24 -3.50
N GLY A 51 3.79 -17.06 -3.00
CA GLY A 51 4.39 -16.91 -1.67
C GLY A 51 3.26 -16.54 -0.71
N GLY A 52 3.02 -17.34 0.32
CA GLY A 52 1.89 -17.09 1.24
C GLY A 52 1.85 -15.67 1.80
N LEU A 53 0.64 -15.21 2.13
CA LEU A 53 0.37 -13.87 2.67
C LEU A 53 1.31 -13.55 3.84
N GLN A 54 2.11 -12.49 3.71
CA GLN A 54 3.02 -12.07 4.76
C GLN A 54 2.37 -11.04 5.69
N TRP A 55 1.72 -11.52 6.75
CA TRP A 55 1.02 -10.69 7.74
C TRP A 55 1.84 -9.54 8.33
N ARG A 56 3.18 -9.68 8.41
CA ARG A 56 4.07 -8.60 8.87
C ARG A 56 3.91 -7.30 8.07
N TRP A 57 3.72 -7.40 6.75
CA TRP A 57 3.60 -6.25 5.85
C TRP A 57 2.19 -5.67 5.87
N VAL A 58 1.19 -6.54 6.02
CA VAL A 58 -0.20 -6.13 6.22
C VAL A 58 -0.31 -5.29 7.49
N LEU A 59 0.22 -5.77 8.62
CA LEU A 59 0.19 -5.05 9.89
C LEU A 59 1.00 -3.75 9.83
N LEU A 60 2.20 -3.78 9.26
CA LEU A 60 3.01 -2.56 9.10
C LEU A 60 2.27 -1.52 8.25
N GLY A 61 1.68 -1.94 7.14
CA GLY A 61 0.93 -1.04 6.27
C GLY A 61 -0.31 -0.46 6.90
N THR A 62 -1.02 -1.26 7.70
CA THR A 62 -2.16 -0.78 8.49
C THR A 62 -1.70 0.28 9.49
N LEU A 63 -0.63 0.03 10.25
CA LEU A 63 -0.10 0.99 11.22
C LEU A 63 0.38 2.28 10.57
N VAL A 64 1.10 2.20 9.46
CA VAL A 64 1.58 3.39 8.72
C VAL A 64 0.38 4.19 8.19
N THR A 65 -0.60 3.53 7.57
CA THR A 65 -1.80 4.18 7.05
C THR A 65 -2.59 4.87 8.17
N LEU A 66 -2.83 4.16 9.27
CA LEU A 66 -3.50 4.73 10.45
C LEU A 66 -2.73 5.89 11.06
N GLY A 67 -1.40 5.81 11.12
CA GLY A 67 -0.56 6.91 11.60
C GLY A 67 -0.71 8.17 10.73
N ILE A 68 -0.67 8.03 9.41
CA ILE A 68 -0.84 9.17 8.49
C ILE A 68 -2.26 9.73 8.57
N CYS A 69 -3.28 8.87 8.57
CA CYS A 69 -4.67 9.29 8.75
C CYS A 69 -4.90 9.98 10.11
N GLY A 70 -4.26 9.50 11.18
CA GLY A 70 -4.31 10.10 12.51
C GLY A 70 -3.67 11.50 12.55
N ILE A 71 -2.53 11.69 11.88
CA ILE A 71 -1.90 13.00 11.72
C ILE A 71 -2.82 13.94 10.95
N ALA A 72 -3.42 13.48 9.84
CA ALA A 72 -4.36 14.28 9.06
C ALA A 72 -5.59 14.68 9.89
N ALA A 73 -6.18 13.75 10.63
CA ALA A 73 -7.31 14.02 11.52
C ALA A 73 -6.95 15.02 12.63
N ALA A 74 -5.77 14.88 13.26
CA ALA A 74 -5.29 15.82 14.25
C ALA A 74 -5.09 17.24 13.68
N ALA A 75 -4.56 17.34 12.45
CA ALA A 75 -4.43 18.61 11.75
C ALA A 75 -5.80 19.25 11.46
N THR A 76 -6.79 18.48 11.00
CA THR A 76 -8.16 18.98 10.80
C THR A 76 -8.76 19.49 12.12
N VAL A 77 -8.59 18.76 13.22
CA VAL A 77 -9.09 19.19 14.54
C VAL A 77 -8.40 20.48 14.99
N ALA A 78 -7.08 20.62 14.78
CA ALA A 78 -6.35 21.83 15.12
C ALA A 78 -6.84 23.05 14.31
N VAL A 79 -7.12 22.87 13.02
CA VAL A 79 -7.70 23.93 12.17
C VAL A 79 -9.10 24.29 12.65
N ALA A 80 -9.95 23.31 12.94
CA ALA A 80 -11.31 23.54 13.45
C ALA A 80 -11.29 24.31 14.78
N ALA A 81 -10.46 23.86 15.73
CA ALA A 81 -10.28 24.55 17.01
C ALA A 81 -9.80 26.00 16.83
N SER A 82 -8.87 26.22 15.89
CA SER A 82 -8.38 27.56 15.56
C SER A 82 -9.49 28.46 14.98
N ALA A 83 -10.37 27.91 14.15
CA ALA A 83 -11.52 28.64 13.59
C ALA A 83 -12.53 29.03 14.68
N THR A 84 -12.82 28.12 15.62
CA THR A 84 -13.70 28.38 16.77
C THR A 84 -13.14 29.50 17.66
N LEU A 85 -11.85 29.45 17.98
CA LEU A 85 -11.19 30.48 18.80
C LEU A 85 -11.20 31.87 18.14
N ARG A 86 -11.25 31.91 16.80
CA ARG A 86 -11.33 33.15 16.01
C ARG A 86 -12.77 33.64 15.78
N GLY A 87 -13.78 32.90 16.23
CA GLY A 87 -15.18 33.26 16.05
C GLY A 87 -15.69 33.16 14.59
N VAL A 88 -14.99 32.40 13.74
CA VAL A 88 -15.34 32.22 12.31
C VAL A 88 -15.89 30.82 12.00
N ALA A 89 -16.18 30.03 13.03
CA ALA A 89 -16.63 28.65 12.88
C ALA A 89 -18.06 28.51 12.32
N GLU A 90 -18.87 29.56 12.38
CA GLU A 90 -20.25 29.58 11.86
C GLU A 90 -20.32 29.93 10.36
N ASP A 91 -19.19 30.21 9.73
CA ASP A 91 -19.13 30.40 8.28
C ASP A 91 -19.34 29.06 7.57
N GLU A 92 -20.38 28.97 6.73
CA GLU A 92 -20.71 27.75 5.98
C GLU A 92 -19.51 27.28 5.14
N GLY A 93 -18.72 28.20 4.60
CA GLY A 93 -17.50 27.88 3.86
C GLY A 93 -16.39 27.24 4.70
N ALA A 94 -16.33 27.55 6.00
CA ALA A 94 -15.37 26.96 6.92
C ALA A 94 -15.68 25.47 7.20
N ALA A 95 -16.97 25.12 7.29
CA ALA A 95 -17.38 23.73 7.49
C ALA A 95 -17.08 22.86 6.25
N GLU A 96 -17.38 23.35 5.05
CA GLU A 96 -17.10 22.64 3.79
C GLU A 96 -15.59 22.43 3.59
N SER A 97 -14.78 23.47 3.83
CA SER A 97 -13.34 23.38 3.68
C SER A 97 -12.69 22.40 4.68
N LEU A 98 -13.21 22.31 5.91
CA LEU A 98 -12.77 21.31 6.88
C LEU A 98 -13.06 19.87 6.42
N LEU A 99 -14.24 19.64 5.85
CA LEU A 99 -14.64 18.32 5.36
C LEU A 99 -13.79 17.88 4.16
N VAL A 100 -13.54 18.79 3.22
CA VAL A 100 -12.64 18.56 2.08
C VAL A 100 -11.22 18.28 2.58
N THR A 101 -10.72 19.08 3.52
CA THR A 101 -9.37 18.90 4.10
C THR A 101 -9.23 17.54 4.76
N ALA A 102 -10.22 17.13 5.55
CA ALA A 102 -10.25 15.81 6.18
C ALA A 102 -10.25 14.70 5.12
N GLY A 103 -11.18 14.77 4.16
CA GLY A 103 -11.30 13.78 3.08
C GLY A 103 -10.01 13.62 2.27
N CYS A 104 -9.40 14.72 1.85
CA CYS A 104 -8.11 14.71 1.18
C CYS A 104 -7.00 14.11 2.06
N GLY A 105 -6.98 14.43 3.35
CA GLY A 105 -6.04 13.86 4.31
C GLY A 105 -6.15 12.33 4.43
N PHE A 106 -7.39 11.80 4.47
CA PHE A 106 -7.62 10.36 4.46
C PHE A 106 -7.18 9.72 3.14
N LEU A 107 -7.58 10.27 1.99
CA LEU A 107 -7.16 9.76 0.68
C LEU A 107 -5.63 9.72 0.55
N LEU A 108 -4.95 10.79 0.94
CA LEU A 108 -3.49 10.86 0.97
C LEU A 108 -2.89 9.84 1.93
N GLY A 109 -3.49 9.62 3.10
CA GLY A 109 -3.04 8.62 4.05
C GLY A 109 -3.03 7.21 3.48
N PHE A 110 -4.10 6.81 2.79
CA PHE A 110 -4.18 5.51 2.13
C PHE A 110 -3.23 5.37 0.94
N PHE A 111 -3.12 6.43 0.13
CA PHE A 111 -2.17 6.47 -0.99
C PHE A 111 -0.72 6.34 -0.50
N LEU A 112 -0.31 7.22 0.41
CA LEU A 112 1.05 7.25 0.95
C LEU A 112 1.36 6.00 1.77
N GLY A 113 0.42 5.49 2.55
CA GLY A 113 0.55 4.20 3.23
C GLY A 113 0.87 3.08 2.25
N GLY A 114 0.14 3.02 1.12
CA GLY A 114 0.43 2.12 0.01
C GLY A 114 1.85 2.31 -0.54
N VAL A 115 2.24 3.55 -0.88
CA VAL A 115 3.59 3.88 -1.41
C VAL A 115 4.70 3.44 -0.46
N LEU A 116 4.60 3.78 0.83
CA LEU A 116 5.62 3.42 1.81
C LEU A 116 5.76 1.91 1.96
N VAL A 117 4.66 1.19 2.08
CA VAL A 117 4.68 -0.27 2.22
C VAL A 117 5.23 -0.92 0.95
N GLY A 118 4.72 -0.52 -0.22
CA GLY A 118 5.20 -1.01 -1.51
C GLY A 118 6.69 -0.76 -1.70
N ARG A 119 7.21 0.39 -1.23
CA ARG A 119 8.63 0.72 -1.22
C ARG A 119 9.45 -0.11 -0.22
N MET A 120 8.87 -0.65 0.83
CA MET A 120 9.59 -1.51 1.78
C MET A 120 9.52 -3.00 1.41
N SER A 121 8.51 -3.41 0.63
CA SER A 121 8.19 -4.80 0.37
C SER A 121 8.67 -5.30 -1.01
N LYS A 122 9.99 -5.20 -1.29
CA LYS A 122 10.60 -5.55 -2.59
C LYS A 122 10.11 -6.90 -3.17
N GLY A 123 9.48 -6.83 -4.35
CA GLY A 123 9.28 -7.96 -5.28
C GLY A 123 8.33 -9.06 -4.83
N ARG A 124 7.44 -8.81 -3.86
CA ARG A 124 6.60 -9.87 -3.30
C ARG A 124 5.10 -9.56 -3.15
N THR A 125 4.66 -8.30 -3.14
CA THR A 125 3.43 -8.00 -2.37
C THR A 125 2.66 -6.77 -2.87
N ILE A 126 1.99 -6.88 -4.02
CA ILE A 126 0.96 -5.89 -4.38
C ILE A 126 -0.33 -6.12 -3.56
N VAL A 127 -0.59 -7.35 -3.11
CA VAL A 127 -1.83 -7.72 -2.42
C VAL A 127 -1.85 -7.27 -0.96
N GLU A 128 -0.73 -7.39 -0.25
CA GLU A 128 -0.59 -7.05 1.16
C GLU A 128 -0.89 -5.56 1.45
N PRO A 129 -0.45 -4.59 0.62
CA PRO A 129 -0.87 -3.20 0.74
C PRO A 129 -2.38 -3.03 0.61
N GLY A 130 -3.01 -3.68 -0.37
CA GLY A 130 -4.47 -3.66 -0.52
C GLY A 130 -5.18 -4.21 0.71
N LEU A 131 -4.70 -5.33 1.26
CA LEU A 131 -5.25 -5.92 2.48
C LEU A 131 -4.99 -5.03 3.70
N SER A 132 -3.84 -4.36 3.76
CA SER A 132 -3.49 -3.41 4.83
C SER A 132 -4.42 -2.21 4.84
N ALA A 133 -4.84 -1.73 3.67
CA ALA A 133 -5.82 -0.68 3.50
C ALA A 133 -7.22 -1.13 3.92
N VAL A 134 -7.66 -2.32 3.52
CA VAL A 134 -8.93 -2.88 3.99
C VAL A 134 -8.93 -2.99 5.51
N LEU A 135 -7.86 -3.51 6.11
CA LEU A 135 -7.73 -3.64 7.55
C LEU A 135 -7.71 -2.26 8.24
N ALA A 136 -7.01 -1.27 7.70
CA ALA A 136 -7.01 0.10 8.22
C ALA A 136 -8.41 0.74 8.14
N ALA A 137 -9.13 0.54 7.03
CA ALA A 137 -10.49 1.03 6.87
C ALA A 137 -11.45 0.39 7.89
N LEU A 138 -11.32 -0.93 8.14
CA LEU A 138 -12.11 -1.62 9.17
C LEU A 138 -11.82 -1.08 10.57
N VAL A 139 -10.55 -0.79 10.90
CA VAL A 139 -10.18 -0.18 12.18
C VAL A 139 -10.79 1.22 12.32
N LEU A 140 -10.68 2.05 11.28
CA LEU A 140 -11.28 3.38 11.27
C LEU A 140 -12.80 3.33 11.37
N LEU A 141 -13.43 2.31 10.76
CA LEU A 141 -14.87 2.08 10.84
C LEU A 141 -15.31 1.67 12.24
N GLY A 142 -14.56 0.77 12.87
CA GLY A 142 -14.78 0.41 14.28
C GLY A 142 -14.66 1.63 15.19
N LEU A 143 -13.65 2.47 14.97
CA LEU A 143 -13.46 3.70 15.73
C LEU A 143 -14.62 4.70 15.50
N ALA A 144 -15.06 4.88 14.25
CA ALA A 144 -16.20 5.73 13.94
C ALA A 144 -17.48 5.24 14.64
N GLY A 145 -17.71 3.93 14.68
CA GLY A 145 -18.86 3.33 15.36
C GLY A 145 -18.83 3.51 16.87
N VAL A 146 -17.65 3.38 17.50
CA VAL A 146 -17.47 3.65 18.93
C VAL A 146 -17.71 5.12 19.26
N LEU A 147 -17.40 6.03 18.35
CA LEU A 147 -17.58 7.48 18.52
C LEU A 147 -18.97 7.99 18.08
N ASP A 148 -19.89 7.09 17.72
CA ASP A 148 -21.22 7.38 17.17
C ASP A 148 -21.17 8.35 15.97
N ARG A 149 -20.10 8.25 15.18
CA ARG A 149 -19.90 9.00 13.94
C ARG A 149 -20.40 8.13 12.79
N GLY A 150 -21.26 8.69 11.93
CA GLY A 150 -21.88 7.97 10.82
C GLY A 150 -20.90 7.10 10.01
N LEU A 151 -21.24 5.81 9.87
CA LEU A 151 -20.40 4.77 9.27
C LEU A 151 -20.45 4.73 7.74
N THR A 152 -21.58 5.18 7.18
CA THR A 152 -21.91 5.10 5.75
C THR A 152 -20.85 5.69 4.82
N PRO A 153 -20.31 6.91 5.03
CA PRO A 153 -19.35 7.47 4.08
C PRO A 153 -18.03 6.69 4.05
N LEU A 154 -17.57 6.18 5.20
CA LEU A 154 -16.33 5.41 5.27
C LEU A 154 -16.49 4.01 4.65
N LEU A 155 -17.65 3.37 4.85
CA LEU A 155 -18.00 2.12 4.17
C LEU A 155 -18.01 2.28 2.65
N CYS A 156 -18.70 3.30 2.14
CA CYS A 156 -18.78 3.57 0.71
C CYS A 156 -17.40 3.92 0.11
N ALA A 157 -16.54 4.60 0.86
CA ALA A 157 -15.20 4.97 0.42
C ALA A 157 -14.19 3.80 0.47
N THR A 158 -14.45 2.74 1.23
CA THR A 158 -13.48 1.64 1.47
C THR A 158 -12.93 1.01 0.18
N PRO A 159 -13.74 0.68 -0.85
CA PRO A 159 -13.22 0.14 -2.11
C PRO A 159 -12.27 1.12 -2.82
N VAL A 160 -12.62 2.41 -2.83
CA VAL A 160 -11.81 3.47 -3.44
C VAL A 160 -10.49 3.62 -2.69
N LEU A 161 -10.52 3.59 -1.36
CA LEU A 161 -9.33 3.67 -0.50
C LEU A 161 -8.42 2.45 -0.68
N ALA A 162 -8.98 1.26 -0.83
CA ALA A 162 -8.22 0.04 -1.12
C ALA A 162 -7.54 0.12 -2.49
N LEU A 163 -8.26 0.54 -3.54
CA LEU A 163 -7.69 0.76 -4.87
C LEU A 163 -6.58 1.82 -4.84
N LEU A 164 -6.79 2.91 -4.10
CA LEU A 164 -5.80 3.98 -3.99
C LEU A 164 -4.52 3.50 -3.29
N SER A 165 -4.64 2.64 -2.27
CA SER A 165 -3.49 2.01 -1.63
C SER A 165 -2.75 1.03 -2.56
N LEU A 166 -3.47 0.26 -3.37
CA LEU A 166 -2.87 -0.60 -4.40
C LEU A 166 -2.09 0.21 -5.43
N VAL A 167 -2.63 1.34 -5.89
CA VAL A 167 -1.94 2.27 -6.80
C VAL A 167 -0.68 2.84 -6.13
N GLY A 168 -0.79 3.25 -4.87
CA GLY A 168 0.35 3.70 -4.09
C GLY A 168 1.44 2.64 -3.99
N ALA A 169 1.07 1.40 -3.65
CA ALA A 169 1.99 0.29 -3.56
C ALA A 169 2.71 -0.02 -4.87
N TRP A 170 1.96 -0.04 -5.98
CA TRP A 170 2.53 -0.19 -7.31
C TRP A 170 3.59 0.88 -7.60
N LEU A 171 3.30 2.15 -7.26
CA LEU A 171 4.25 3.24 -7.42
C LEU A 171 5.49 3.06 -6.53
N GLY A 172 5.29 2.61 -5.29
CA GLY A 172 6.37 2.28 -4.34
C GLY A 172 7.31 1.19 -4.88
N GLU A 173 6.77 0.15 -5.51
CA GLU A 173 7.56 -0.90 -6.17
C GLU A 173 8.33 -0.37 -7.39
N LYS A 174 7.71 0.47 -8.23
CA LYS A 174 8.40 1.08 -9.38
C LYS A 174 9.57 1.95 -8.96
N TRP A 175 9.44 2.64 -7.82
CA TRP A 175 10.52 3.45 -7.29
C TRP A 175 11.73 2.61 -6.85
N GLN A 176 11.52 1.39 -6.36
CA GLN A 176 12.63 0.48 -6.07
C GLN A 176 13.36 0.06 -7.35
N GLY A 177 12.63 -0.25 -8.42
CA GLY A 177 13.21 -0.67 -9.70
C GLY A 177 14.07 0.39 -10.37
N ALA A 178 13.79 1.67 -10.14
CA ALA A 178 14.65 2.78 -10.60
C ALA A 178 15.96 2.91 -9.79
N GLN A 179 16.04 2.33 -8.59
CA GLN A 179 17.18 2.47 -7.67
C GLN A 179 18.17 1.30 -7.74
N ASP A 180 17.88 0.23 -8.51
CA ASP A 180 18.80 -0.88 -8.77
C ASP A 180 19.39 -0.78 -10.20
N PRO A 181 20.38 0.10 -10.48
CA PRO A 181 21.01 0.25 -11.80
C PRO A 181 22.00 -0.88 -12.15
N SER A 182 22.19 -1.89 -11.31
CA SER A 182 23.14 -3.00 -11.53
C SER A 182 22.57 -4.14 -12.41
N GLY A 183 21.59 -3.83 -13.26
CA GLY A 183 20.85 -4.79 -14.10
C GLY A 183 21.11 -4.65 -15.61
N SER A 184 22.30 -4.21 -16.02
CA SER A 184 22.79 -4.33 -17.40
C SER A 184 24.00 -5.24 -17.46
#